data_AF-A0A4P1RZ48-F1
#
_entry.id   AF-A0A4P1RZ48-F1
#
_cell.length_a   1.000
_cell.length_b   1.000
_cell.length_c   1.000
_cell.angle_alpha   90.00
_cell.angle_beta   90.00
_cell.angle_gamma   90.00
#
_symmetry.space_group_name_H-M   'P 1'
#
loop_
_entity.id
_entity.type
_entity.pdbx_description
1 polymer ?
#
loop_
_entity_poly.entity_id
_entity_poly.type
_entity_poly.pdbx_seq_one_letter_code
_entity_poly.pdbx_strand_id
1 'polypeptide(L)'
;MTQNNLSWETSVTKIEPNKIQLRGYPIDELMGKVPFASAVYLALKGELPTPAIGRLMDIMLVSSVDHGATPPSTLTARTVASTGAPLNACIAAGILAINKFHGGAIENCMHFVKEVVKTADSDGISLEKAALKLVRE
;
A
#
# COMPACT_ATOMS: atom_id res chain seq x y z
N MET A 1 22.05 17.84 -29.62
CA MET A 1 21.20 16.92 -28.84
C MET A 1 20.08 16.42 -29.76
N THR A 2 20.22 15.22 -30.31
CA THR A 2 19.22 14.60 -31.19
C THR A 2 18.06 14.04 -30.35
N GLN A 3 16.84 14.44 -30.69
CA GLN A 3 15.57 14.15 -30.00
C GLN A 3 15.09 12.67 -30.03
N ASN A 4 15.98 11.67 -30.11
CA ASN A 4 15.58 10.31 -30.52
C ASN A 4 15.75 9.19 -29.48
N ASN A 5 15.78 9.48 -28.18
CA ASN A 5 15.75 8.41 -27.18
C ASN A 5 15.02 8.80 -25.89
N LEU A 6 13.70 9.02 -26.01
CA LEU A 6 12.81 9.13 -24.85
C LEU A 6 12.37 7.74 -24.41
N SER A 7 13.29 6.92 -23.90
CA SER A 7 12.97 5.63 -23.28
C SER A 7 12.81 5.82 -21.77
N TRP A 8 11.62 5.54 -21.25
CA TRP A 8 11.39 5.44 -19.80
C TRP A 8 11.85 4.06 -19.32
N GLU A 9 12.83 4.01 -18.44
CA GLU A 9 13.26 2.77 -17.81
C GLU A 9 12.41 2.47 -16.57
N THR A 10 12.05 1.20 -16.39
CA THR A 10 11.34 0.73 -15.19
C THR A 10 11.76 -0.70 -14.85
N SER A 11 11.85 -0.99 -13.57
CA SER A 11 12.03 -2.35 -13.05
C SER A 11 10.70 -3.04 -12.70
N VAL A 12 9.56 -2.38 -12.97
CA VAL A 12 8.22 -2.87 -12.59
C VAL A 12 7.59 -3.70 -13.70
N THR A 13 7.55 -3.18 -14.91
CA THR A 13 6.81 -3.80 -16.03
C THR A 13 7.67 -3.82 -17.27
N LYS A 14 7.67 -4.94 -17.99
CA LYS A 14 8.27 -5.04 -19.32
C LYS A 14 7.22 -5.50 -20.32
N ILE A 15 7.14 -4.81 -21.46
CA ILE A 15 6.17 -5.08 -22.52
C ILE A 15 6.96 -5.35 -23.80
N GLU A 16 6.76 -6.53 -24.38
CA GLU A 16 7.27 -6.96 -25.68
C GLU A 16 6.11 -7.60 -26.45
N PRO A 17 6.19 -7.75 -27.79
CA PRO A 17 5.17 -8.45 -28.56
C PRO A 17 4.89 -9.84 -27.95
N ASN A 18 3.63 -10.10 -27.62
CA ASN A 18 3.16 -11.35 -26.97
C ASN A 18 3.77 -11.66 -25.60
N LYS A 19 4.37 -10.68 -24.91
CA LYS A 19 5.00 -10.90 -23.61
C LYS A 19 4.85 -9.67 -22.73
N ILE A 20 4.06 -9.82 -21.66
CA ILE A 20 3.91 -8.82 -20.61
C ILE A 20 4.47 -9.42 -19.33
N GLN A 21 5.43 -8.73 -18.72
CA GLN A 21 6.04 -9.17 -17.47
C GLN A 21 5.81 -8.14 -16.36
N LEU A 22 5.44 -8.63 -15.17
CA LEU A 22 5.44 -7.89 -13.92
C LEU A 22 6.63 -8.36 -13.08
N ARG A 23 7.59 -7.48 -12.81
CA ARG A 23 8.81 -7.80 -12.04
C ARG A 23 9.55 -9.04 -12.56
N GLY A 24 9.56 -9.23 -13.87
CA GLY A 24 10.19 -10.38 -14.53
C GLY A 24 9.29 -11.63 -14.66
N TYR A 25 8.14 -11.68 -14.00
CA TYR A 25 7.19 -12.78 -14.12
C TYR A 25 6.23 -12.55 -15.30
N PRO A 26 6.10 -13.49 -16.26
CA PRO A 26 5.07 -13.42 -17.29
C PRO A 26 3.67 -13.35 -16.67
N ILE A 27 2.84 -12.41 -17.13
CA ILE A 27 1.54 -12.15 -16.50
C ILE A 27 0.57 -13.35 -16.62
N ASP A 28 0.65 -14.08 -17.72
CA ASP A 28 -0.09 -15.31 -18.01
C ASP A 28 0.31 -16.47 -17.10
N GLU A 29 1.55 -16.48 -16.60
CA GLU A 29 1.98 -17.43 -15.58
C GLU A 29 1.46 -17.07 -14.17
N LEU A 30 1.08 -15.82 -13.93
CA LEU A 30 0.49 -15.39 -12.65
C LEU A 30 -1.04 -15.60 -12.62
N MET A 31 -1.71 -15.43 -13.77
CA MET A 31 -3.16 -15.52 -13.90
C MET A 31 -3.72 -16.85 -13.36
N GLY A 32 -4.67 -16.77 -12.43
CA GLY A 32 -5.32 -17.94 -11.83
C GLY A 32 -4.44 -18.76 -10.88
N LYS A 33 -3.15 -18.44 -10.75
CA LYS A 33 -2.19 -19.16 -9.90
C LYS A 33 -1.75 -18.35 -8.68
N VAL A 34 -1.69 -17.03 -8.81
CA VAL A 34 -1.27 -16.12 -7.74
C VAL A 34 -2.47 -15.32 -7.23
N PRO A 35 -2.75 -15.32 -5.91
CA PRO A 35 -3.82 -14.49 -5.34
C PRO A 35 -3.59 -13.00 -5.61
N PHE A 36 -4.67 -12.24 -5.76
CA PHE A 36 -4.59 -10.80 -6.05
C PHE A 36 -3.69 -10.03 -5.07
N ALA A 37 -3.83 -10.27 -3.76
CA ALA A 37 -2.99 -9.66 -2.73
C ALA A 37 -1.48 -9.96 -2.91
N SER A 38 -1.15 -11.17 -3.38
CA SER A 38 0.24 -11.57 -3.64
C SER A 38 0.78 -10.95 -4.93
N ALA A 39 -0.07 -10.74 -5.95
CA ALA A 39 0.31 -10.02 -7.16
C ALA A 39 0.56 -8.52 -6.86
N VAL A 40 -0.23 -7.91 -5.99
CA VAL A 40 0.00 -6.55 -5.48
C VAL A 40 1.33 -6.48 -4.72
N TYR A 41 1.59 -7.46 -3.84
CA TYR A 41 2.86 -7.56 -3.14
C TYR A 41 4.04 -7.66 -4.12
N LEU A 42 3.94 -8.53 -5.14
CA LEU A 42 4.95 -8.64 -6.19
C LEU A 42 5.22 -7.30 -6.86
N ALA A 43 4.18 -6.59 -7.31
CA ALA A 43 4.32 -5.29 -7.96
C ALA A 43 5.10 -4.28 -7.09
N LEU A 44 4.80 -4.24 -5.79
CA LEU A 44 5.39 -3.30 -4.83
C LEU A 44 6.80 -3.70 -4.37
N LYS A 45 7.04 -5.00 -4.13
CA LYS A 45 8.26 -5.51 -3.47
C LYS A 45 9.28 -6.11 -4.41
N GLY A 46 8.87 -6.50 -5.62
CA GLY A 46 9.76 -7.07 -6.63
C GLY A 46 9.86 -8.60 -6.61
N GLU A 47 9.32 -9.25 -5.58
CA GLU A 47 9.35 -10.70 -5.40
C GLU A 47 7.99 -11.21 -4.91
N LEU A 48 7.69 -12.49 -5.15
CA LEU A 48 6.49 -13.12 -4.62
C LEU A 48 6.60 -13.30 -3.10
N PRO A 49 5.51 -13.08 -2.34
CA PRO A 49 5.55 -13.25 -0.90
C PRO A 49 5.66 -14.74 -0.53
N THR A 50 6.24 -15.01 0.64
CA THR A 50 6.09 -16.34 1.27
C THR A 50 4.61 -16.59 1.61
N PRO A 51 4.17 -17.85 1.80
CA PRO A 51 2.78 -18.14 2.15
C PRO A 51 2.27 -17.39 3.39
N ALA A 52 3.13 -17.21 4.40
CA ALA A 52 2.81 -16.46 5.61
C ALA A 52 2.60 -14.96 5.32
N ILE A 53 3.49 -14.35 4.53
CA ILE A 53 3.37 -12.94 4.13
C ILE A 53 2.14 -12.74 3.24
N GLY A 54 1.89 -13.65 2.30
CA GLY A 54 0.73 -13.59 1.41
C GLY A 54 -0.59 -13.65 2.19
N ARG A 55 -0.68 -14.54 3.18
CA ARG A 55 -1.83 -14.62 4.09
C ARG A 55 -2.01 -13.33 4.91
N LEU A 56 -0.93 -12.76 5.43
CA LEU A 56 -0.99 -11.50 6.17
C LEU A 56 -1.46 -10.34 5.28
N MET A 57 -0.95 -10.25 4.05
CA MET A 57 -1.39 -9.26 3.06
C MET A 57 -2.88 -9.35 2.78
N ASP A 58 -3.40 -10.56 2.61
CA ASP A 58 -4.84 -10.80 2.39
C ASP A 58 -5.68 -10.31 3.57
N ILE A 59 -5.30 -10.69 4.80
CA ILE A 59 -5.99 -10.24 6.03
C ILE A 59 -5.97 -8.71 6.13
N MET A 60 -4.82 -8.06 5.90
CA MET A 60 -4.70 -6.60 5.95
C MET A 60 -5.59 -5.92 4.93
N LEU A 61 -5.56 -6.36 3.68
CA LEU A 61 -6.37 -5.77 2.61
C LEU A 61 -7.86 -5.95 2.89
N VAL A 62 -8.29 -7.16 3.26
CA VAL A 62 -9.70 -7.44 3.59
C VAL A 62 -10.17 -6.60 4.78
N SER A 63 -9.33 -6.45 5.82
CA SER A 63 -9.68 -5.62 6.98
C SER A 63 -9.84 -4.13 6.66
N SER A 64 -9.29 -3.68 5.52
CA SER A 64 -9.30 -2.29 5.08
C SER A 64 -10.33 -2.00 3.98
N VAL A 65 -11.13 -3.00 3.55
CA VAL A 65 -12.06 -2.87 2.42
C VAL A 65 -13.13 -1.82 2.68
N ASP A 66 -13.63 -1.72 3.91
CA ASP A 66 -14.62 -0.70 4.29
C ASP A 66 -14.51 -0.33 5.77
N HIS A 67 -14.79 0.93 6.06
CA HIS A 67 -14.89 1.47 7.42
C HIS A 67 -16.14 2.36 7.57
N GLY A 68 -17.15 2.13 6.72
CA GLY A 68 -18.45 2.80 6.76
C GLY A 68 -18.48 4.11 5.99
N ALA A 69 -19.62 4.82 6.12
CA ALA A 69 -19.96 5.96 5.27
C ALA A 69 -19.50 7.33 5.78
N THR A 70 -19.02 7.40 7.02
CA THR A 70 -18.62 8.64 7.71
C THR A 70 -17.14 9.04 7.60
N PRO A 71 -16.17 8.16 7.27
CA PRO A 71 -14.80 8.58 7.02
C PRO A 71 -14.74 9.68 5.94
N PRO A 72 -13.85 10.69 6.08
CA PRO A 72 -13.73 11.79 5.13
C PRO A 72 -13.66 11.37 3.67
N SER A 73 -12.84 10.37 3.33
CA SER A 73 -12.74 9.83 1.96
C SER A 73 -14.07 9.30 1.41
N THR A 74 -14.83 8.58 2.24
CA THR A 74 -16.13 8.04 1.84
C THR A 74 -17.16 9.16 1.69
N LEU A 75 -17.19 10.14 2.60
CA LEU A 75 -18.05 11.30 2.49
C LEU A 75 -17.73 12.14 1.26
N THR A 76 -16.44 12.42 0.99
CA THR A 76 -16.00 13.17 -0.19
C THR A 76 -16.44 12.49 -1.48
N ALA A 77 -16.21 11.17 -1.62
CA ALA A 77 -16.65 10.42 -2.79
C ALA A 77 -18.18 10.49 -2.99
N ARG A 78 -18.96 10.40 -1.90
CA ARG A 78 -20.43 10.48 -1.92
C ARG A 78 -20.93 11.88 -2.25
N THR A 79 -20.30 12.92 -1.70
CA THR A 79 -20.64 14.32 -2.01
C THR A 79 -20.44 14.59 -3.49
N VAL A 80 -19.29 14.19 -4.06
CA VAL A 80 -19.05 14.32 -5.50
C VAL A 80 -20.06 13.51 -6.31
N ALA A 81 -20.37 12.27 -5.91
CA ALA A 81 -21.37 11.44 -6.59
C ALA A 81 -22.76 12.11 -6.62
N SER A 82 -23.15 12.83 -5.58
CA SER A 82 -24.46 13.53 -5.51
C SER A 82 -24.64 14.61 -6.58
N THR A 83 -23.55 15.05 -7.22
CA THR A 83 -23.58 16.00 -8.33
C THR A 83 -23.86 15.34 -9.69
N GLY A 84 -23.91 14.01 -9.76
CA GLY A 84 -24.01 13.26 -11.02
C GLY A 84 -22.66 12.98 -11.69
N ALA A 85 -21.54 13.19 -10.98
CA ALA A 85 -20.20 12.91 -11.49
C ALA A 85 -19.99 11.41 -11.82
N PRO A 86 -19.14 11.09 -12.81
CA PRO A 86 -18.85 9.69 -13.16
C PRO A 86 -18.05 8.99 -12.05
N LEU A 87 -18.20 7.66 -11.96
CA LEU A 87 -17.64 6.84 -10.87
C LEU A 87 -16.13 7.04 -10.65
N ASN A 88 -15.35 7.14 -11.73
CA ASN A 88 -13.90 7.38 -11.64
C ASN A 88 -13.57 8.72 -10.97
N ALA A 89 -14.36 9.77 -11.20
CA ALA A 89 -14.18 11.06 -10.56
C ALA A 89 -14.54 10.99 -9.06
N CYS A 90 -15.61 10.27 -8.72
CA CYS A 90 -16.01 10.05 -7.31
C CYS A 90 -14.93 9.29 -6.53
N ILE A 91 -14.37 8.23 -7.12
CA ILE A 91 -13.27 7.45 -6.51
C ILE A 91 -12.02 8.33 -6.37
N ALA A 92 -11.64 9.08 -7.41
CA ALA A 92 -10.48 9.97 -7.35
C ALA A 92 -10.62 11.01 -6.23
N ALA A 93 -11.80 11.59 -6.05
CA ALA A 93 -12.06 12.54 -4.97
C ALA A 93 -11.89 11.90 -3.58
N GLY A 94 -12.40 10.68 -3.39
CA GLY A 94 -12.21 9.93 -2.14
C GLY A 94 -10.73 9.60 -1.87
N ILE A 95 -9.98 9.20 -2.89
CA ILE A 95 -8.54 8.92 -2.77
C ILE A 95 -7.77 10.19 -2.41
N LEU A 96 -8.08 11.32 -3.03
CA LEU A 96 -7.42 12.61 -2.73
C LEU A 96 -7.69 13.13 -1.31
N ALA A 97 -8.74 12.64 -0.65
CA ALA A 97 -8.99 12.93 0.76
C ALA A 97 -8.07 12.14 1.71
N ILE A 98 -7.43 11.05 1.24
CA ILE A 98 -6.46 10.28 2.03
C ILE A 98 -5.16 11.07 2.14
N ASN A 99 -4.68 11.26 3.36
CA ASN A 99 -3.47 12.01 3.65
C ASN A 99 -2.89 11.61 5.03
N LYS A 100 -1.87 12.33 5.51
CA LYS A 100 -1.24 12.09 6.82
C LYS A 100 -2.24 12.01 7.98
N PHE A 101 -3.30 12.81 7.95
CA PHE A 101 -4.31 12.90 9.02
C PHE A 101 -5.55 12.01 8.77
N HIS A 102 -5.71 11.46 7.56
CA HIS A 102 -6.82 10.57 7.21
C HIS A 102 -6.31 9.37 6.42
N GLY A 103 -6.24 8.19 7.06
CA GLY A 103 -5.66 6.97 6.49
C GLY A 103 -4.14 6.80 6.68
N GLY A 104 -3.42 7.85 7.10
CA GLY A 104 -1.96 7.83 7.29
C GLY A 104 -1.45 7.30 8.65
N ALA A 105 -2.33 6.92 9.59
CA ALA A 105 -1.92 6.54 10.95
C ALA A 105 -1.06 5.26 11.02
N ILE A 106 -1.22 4.35 10.04
CA ILE A 106 -0.57 3.04 10.02
C ILE A 106 0.97 3.18 9.95
N GLU A 107 1.47 4.06 9.08
CA GLU A 107 2.91 4.26 8.90
C GLU A 107 3.55 4.88 10.15
N ASN A 108 2.92 5.89 10.74
CA ASN A 108 3.40 6.50 11.98
C ASN A 108 3.40 5.50 13.13
N CYS A 109 2.37 4.65 13.24
CA CYS A 109 2.32 3.58 14.23
C CYS A 109 3.48 2.58 14.03
N MET A 110 3.76 2.18 12.78
CA MET A 110 4.89 1.31 12.46
C MET A 110 6.23 1.94 12.87
N HIS A 111 6.45 3.22 12.56
CA HIS A 111 7.67 3.93 12.99
C HIS A 111 7.80 3.99 14.51
N PHE A 112 6.71 4.30 15.20
CA PHE A 112 6.68 4.33 16.66
C PHE A 112 7.05 2.97 17.25
N VAL A 113 6.42 1.88 16.80
CA VAL A 113 6.71 0.52 17.29
C VAL A 113 8.17 0.13 17.02
N LYS A 114 8.72 0.49 15.86
CA LYS A 114 10.15 0.26 15.57
C LYS A 114 11.07 1.02 16.52
N GLU A 115 10.76 2.27 16.83
CA GLU A 115 11.57 3.06 17.77
C GLU A 115 11.46 2.51 19.20
N VAL A 116 10.30 2.00 19.61
CA VAL A 116 10.12 1.30 20.89
C VAL A 116 11.06 0.08 20.98
N VAL A 117 11.08 -0.77 19.96
CA VAL A 117 11.95 -1.96 19.93
C VAL A 117 13.42 -1.54 19.99
N LYS A 118 13.82 -0.59 19.16
CA LYS A 118 15.19 -0.08 19.13
C LYS A 118 15.63 0.51 20.47
N THR A 119 14.77 1.28 21.13
CA THR A 119 15.04 1.90 22.45
C THR A 119 15.13 0.84 23.55
N ALA A 120 14.27 -0.18 23.52
CA ALA A 120 14.32 -1.28 24.47
C ALA A 120 15.66 -2.03 24.37
N ASP A 121 16.10 -2.33 23.15
CA ASP A 121 17.37 -3.00 22.88
C ASP A 121 18.59 -2.14 23.27
N SER A 122 18.58 -0.83 22.95
CA SER A 122 19.70 0.07 23.25
C SER A 122 19.86 0.35 24.74
N ASP A 123 18.76 0.54 25.46
CA ASP A 123 18.76 0.96 26.85
C ASP A 123 18.72 -0.25 27.81
N GLY A 124 18.52 -1.47 27.29
CA GLY A 124 18.40 -2.69 28.08
C GLY A 124 17.15 -2.70 28.99
N ILE A 125 16.06 -2.08 28.54
CA ILE A 125 14.81 -1.94 29.28
C ILE A 125 13.69 -2.76 28.63
N SER A 126 12.60 -3.00 29.36
CA SER A 126 11.43 -3.68 28.79
C SER A 126 10.75 -2.81 27.72
N LEU A 127 10.09 -3.46 26.75
CA LEU A 127 9.29 -2.79 25.72
C LEU A 127 8.26 -1.81 26.31
N GLU A 128 7.65 -2.17 27.44
CA GLU A 128 6.70 -1.30 28.15
C GLU A 128 7.38 -0.02 28.66
N LYS A 129 8.57 -0.12 29.26
CA LYS A 129 9.32 1.05 29.71
C LYS A 129 9.76 1.93 28.53
N ALA A 130 10.21 1.33 27.43
CA ALA A 130 10.57 2.06 26.22
C ALA A 130 9.36 2.77 25.60
N ALA A 131 8.21 2.12 25.53
CA ALA A 131 6.96 2.72 25.05
C ALA A 131 6.52 3.90 25.93
N LEU A 132 6.52 3.73 27.26
CA LEU A 132 6.17 4.82 28.19
C LEU A 132 7.12 6.00 28.11
N LYS A 133 8.41 5.76 27.83
CA LYS A 133 9.41 6.82 27.61
C LYS A 133 9.06 7.61 26.34
N LEU A 134 8.84 6.94 25.22
CA LEU A 134 8.57 7.58 23.92
C LEU A 134 7.20 8.27 23.81
N VAL A 135 6.18 7.82 24.55
CA VAL A 135 4.86 8.49 24.56
C VAL A 135 4.89 9.80 25.37
N ARG A 136 5.84 9.94 26.30
CA ARG A 136 5.95 11.11 27.19
C ARG A 136 6.85 12.21 26.64
N GLU A 137 7.56 11.95 25.54
CA GLU A 137 8.35 12.93 24.77
C GLU A 137 7.47 13.61 23.72
#